data_AF-A0A5T1IZU4-F1
#
_entry.id   AF-A0A5T1IZU4-F1
#
_cell.length_a   1.000
_cell.length_b   1.000
_cell.length_c   1.000
_cell.angle_alpha   90.00
_cell.angle_beta   90.00
_cell.angle_gamma   90.00
#
_symmetry.space_group_name_H-M   'P 1'
#
loop_
_entity.id
_entity.type
_entity.pdbx_description
1 polymer ?
#
loop_
_entity_poly.entity_id
_entity_poly.type
_entity_poly.pdbx_seq_one_letter_code
_entity_poly.pdbx_strand_id
1 'polypeptide(L)'
;FIEQIDDKNDEILIKFYTADVNDEVKMLFDDRLAKIICSKIRQYDFLNRVFIYERRIWLKFFINAKNMICFINDKKIDIIYQEKKCTFYDIFYEIKKLKKRRAKNKSLWLFADMSFRADDNAEHLYRYVMKNHPEKNITFVLRKNSHDYKRLKKEGFKLVDPKSFKFKYLVFKADKLISSHIDRYFFEALGENTLKTKDFIFLQHGITKDDLSSWLNQRKIDLFITGMQDEYDSIAGDFNRYKFTPKEVKLTGFPRWDALLKNNQINTKQIIIMPTWREYIVGSYSKKLMKRRFNPKFYESEYFYRWGSFLHSKKLQELHEKYNYKIVFNPHPQIKPYLEGFKLPNYIIIPSVEMSMQKLFCESSLMITDYSSVAFEMAVLKKPVIYYQFDKNELFSRHIYTQGYFDYNKDGFGTVVLDIDNLLYELKMKLQNYSFKNNFLTPKANSLEKVTQVILSI
;
A
#
# COMPACT_ATOMS: atom_id res chain seq x y z
N PHE A 1 28.20 4.46 3.90
CA PHE A 1 27.39 4.33 5.12
C PHE A 1 26.78 2.95 5.20
N ILE A 2 26.76 2.30 6.35
CA ILE A 2 25.89 1.14 6.63
C ILE A 2 24.56 1.71 7.15
N GLU A 3 23.48 1.50 6.41
CA GLU A 3 22.16 2.02 6.75
C GLU A 3 21.31 1.00 7.50
N GLN A 4 21.39 -0.28 7.13
CA GLN A 4 20.60 -1.35 7.74
C GLN A 4 21.41 -2.62 7.94
N ILE A 5 20.98 -3.42 8.91
CA ILE A 5 21.53 -4.73 9.25
C ILE A 5 20.35 -5.71 9.25
N ASP A 6 20.44 -6.74 8.41
CA ASP A 6 19.56 -7.91 8.46
C ASP A 6 20.25 -8.99 9.28
N ASP A 7 19.87 -9.05 10.56
CA ASP A 7 20.44 -9.96 11.54
C ASP A 7 20.09 -11.43 11.28
N LYS A 8 19.05 -11.71 10.48
CA LYS A 8 18.62 -13.08 10.18
C LYS A 8 19.51 -13.71 9.12
N ASN A 9 19.85 -12.90 8.12
CA ASN A 9 20.61 -13.36 6.97
C ASN A 9 22.09 -12.98 7.05
N ASP A 10 22.57 -12.34 8.11
CA ASP A 10 23.94 -11.80 8.19
C ASP A 10 24.24 -10.94 6.96
N GLU A 11 23.37 -9.96 6.70
CA GLU A 11 23.50 -9.04 5.57
C GLU A 11 23.50 -7.60 6.06
N ILE A 12 24.20 -6.74 5.33
CA ILE A 12 24.22 -5.30 5.59
C ILE A 12 23.84 -4.54 4.33
N LEU A 13 23.11 -3.44 4.52
CA LEU A 13 22.82 -2.49 3.47
C LEU A 13 23.82 -1.35 3.54
N ILE A 14 24.69 -1.25 2.55
CA ILE A 14 25.53 -0.07 2.36
C ILE A 14 24.85 0.92 1.42
N LYS A 15 25.05 2.20 1.69
CA LYS A 15 24.73 3.28 0.78
C LYS A 15 25.82 4.32 0.68
N PHE A 16 25.91 4.95 -0.48
CA PHE A 16 26.78 6.09 -0.76
C PHE A 16 26.17 6.92 -1.91
N TYR A 17 26.69 8.13 -2.09
CA TYR A 17 26.22 9.04 -3.13
C TYR A 17 27.31 9.25 -4.17
N THR A 18 26.92 9.32 -5.44
CA THR A 18 27.84 9.51 -6.56
C THR A 18 27.17 10.27 -7.71
N ALA A 19 27.98 10.97 -8.50
CA ALA A 19 27.56 11.56 -9.77
C ALA A 19 27.60 10.56 -10.93
N ASP A 20 28.39 9.48 -10.82
CA ASP A 20 28.53 8.45 -11.85
C ASP A 20 27.94 7.12 -11.36
N VAL A 21 26.91 6.64 -12.06
CA VAL A 21 26.24 5.37 -11.77
C VAL A 21 27.15 4.16 -11.93
N ASN A 22 28.23 4.31 -12.71
CA ASN A 22 29.19 3.25 -13.01
C ASN A 22 30.27 3.10 -11.93
N ASP A 23 30.30 3.96 -10.91
CA ASP A 23 31.26 3.86 -9.81
C ASP A 23 31.25 2.45 -9.21
N GLU A 24 32.38 1.75 -9.28
CA GLU A 24 32.51 0.39 -8.80
C GLU A 24 32.69 0.36 -7.28
N VAL A 25 31.93 -0.51 -6.61
CA VAL A 25 32.09 -0.76 -5.17
C VAL A 25 32.62 -2.15 -4.93
N LYS A 26 33.75 -2.23 -4.22
CA LYS A 26 34.37 -3.49 -3.81
C LYS A 26 34.46 -3.52 -2.28
N MET A 27 33.82 -4.51 -1.67
CA MET A 27 33.87 -4.70 -0.22
C MET A 27 34.57 -6.02 0.09
N LEU A 28 35.64 -5.97 0.87
CA LEU A 28 36.48 -7.11 1.21
C LEU A 28 36.36 -7.45 2.70
N PHE A 29 36.36 -8.75 3.00
CA PHE A 29 36.42 -9.32 4.34
C PHE A 29 37.56 -10.34 4.42
N ASP A 30 38.65 -9.97 5.09
CA ASP A 30 39.93 -10.71 5.04
C ASP A 30 40.29 -11.09 3.60
N ASP A 31 40.37 -10.08 2.72
CA ASP A 31 40.70 -10.19 1.29
C ASP A 31 39.69 -10.94 0.41
N ARG A 32 38.59 -11.45 0.98
CA ARG A 32 37.50 -12.07 0.22
C ARG A 32 36.45 -11.06 -0.18
N LEU A 33 36.08 -11.04 -1.45
CA LEU A 33 35.03 -10.17 -1.97
C LEU A 33 33.65 -10.54 -1.39
N ALA A 34 32.93 -9.52 -0.89
CA ALA A 34 31.58 -9.66 -0.39
C ALA A 34 30.60 -10.00 -1.52
N LYS A 35 29.74 -10.98 -1.29
CA LYS A 35 28.66 -11.31 -2.23
C LYS A 35 27.60 -10.20 -2.22
N ILE A 36 27.33 -9.62 -3.38
CA ILE A 36 26.17 -8.74 -3.60
C ILE A 36 24.90 -9.58 -3.65
N ILE A 37 23.93 -9.23 -2.82
CA ILE A 37 22.61 -9.87 -2.76
C ILE A 37 21.65 -9.19 -3.74
N CYS A 38 21.62 -7.86 -3.70
CA CYS A 38 20.95 -7.03 -4.69
C CYS A 38 21.49 -5.60 -4.58
N SER A 39 21.20 -4.79 -5.60
CA SER A 39 21.50 -3.37 -5.60
C SER A 39 20.33 -2.57 -6.13
N LYS A 40 20.36 -1.27 -5.85
CA LYS A 40 19.44 -0.28 -6.38
C LYS A 40 20.12 1.07 -6.50
N ILE A 41 19.70 1.83 -7.50
CA ILE A 41 20.07 3.24 -7.72
C ILE A 41 18.83 4.08 -7.48
N ARG A 42 18.95 5.06 -6.58
CA ARG A 42 17.97 6.13 -6.44
C ARG A 42 18.48 7.39 -7.07
N GLN A 43 17.56 8.14 -7.66
CA GLN A 43 17.85 9.39 -8.31
C GLN A 43 17.35 10.55 -7.46
N TYR A 44 18.20 11.56 -7.31
CA TYR A 44 17.85 12.85 -6.73
C TYR A 44 17.97 13.90 -7.81
N ASP A 45 16.85 14.55 -8.10
CA ASP A 45 16.77 15.60 -9.10
C ASP A 45 16.88 16.97 -8.44
N PHE A 46 17.50 17.91 -9.14
CA PHE A 46 17.43 19.32 -8.83
C PHE A 46 16.86 20.05 -10.05
N LEU A 47 15.65 20.59 -9.90
CA LEU A 47 14.84 21.11 -11.00
C LEU A 47 14.55 20.01 -12.04
N ASN A 48 15.06 20.18 -13.26
CA ASN A 48 14.81 19.30 -14.41
C ASN A 48 16.02 18.43 -14.79
N ARG A 49 17.03 18.32 -13.91
CA ARG A 49 18.21 17.50 -14.14
C ARG A 49 18.55 16.64 -12.94
N VAL A 50 19.20 15.51 -13.21
CA VAL A 50 19.77 14.67 -12.16
C VAL A 50 20.88 15.43 -11.46
N PHE A 51 20.81 15.48 -10.12
CA PHE A 51 21.82 16.11 -9.28
C PHE A 51 22.82 15.09 -8.74
N ILE A 52 22.31 13.99 -8.18
CA ILE A 52 23.15 12.94 -7.60
C ILE A 52 22.39 11.61 -7.53
N TYR A 53 23.13 10.50 -7.55
CA TYR A 53 22.59 9.16 -7.33
C TYR A 53 22.90 8.69 -5.92
N GLU A 54 21.97 7.98 -5.28
CA GLU A 54 22.25 7.17 -4.09
C GLU A 54 22.30 5.69 -4.51
N ARG A 55 23.48 5.09 -4.39
CA ARG A 55 23.66 3.66 -4.60
C ARG A 55 23.40 2.90 -3.30
N ARG A 56 22.57 1.87 -3.37
CA ARG A 56 22.15 1.03 -2.25
C ARG A 56 22.50 -0.42 -2.58
N ILE A 57 23.28 -1.07 -1.74
CA ILE A 57 23.78 -2.42 -2.03
C ILE A 57 23.63 -3.28 -0.77
N TRP A 58 22.83 -4.33 -0.90
CA TRP A 58 22.77 -5.39 0.11
C TRP A 58 23.93 -6.36 -0.13
N LEU A 59 24.72 -6.59 0.91
CA LEU A 59 25.92 -7.42 0.89
C LEU A 59 25.87 -8.48 1.99
N LYS A 60 26.40 -9.67 1.70
CA LYS A 60 26.64 -10.67 2.75
C LYS A 60 27.75 -10.19 3.68
N PHE A 61 27.48 -10.24 4.99
CA PHE A 61 28.44 -9.98 6.05
C PHE A 61 29.07 -11.30 6.53
N PHE A 62 30.39 -11.43 6.39
CA PHE A 62 31.10 -12.64 6.79
C PHE A 62 31.46 -12.60 8.28
N ILE A 63 30.60 -13.19 9.11
CA ILE A 63 30.74 -13.20 10.59
C ILE A 63 32.06 -13.79 11.12
N ASN A 64 32.77 -14.58 10.31
CA ASN A 64 34.05 -15.22 10.68
C ASN A 64 35.27 -14.41 10.24
N ALA A 65 35.07 -13.26 9.58
CA ALA A 65 36.18 -12.40 9.20
C ALA A 65 36.76 -11.67 10.42
N LYS A 66 37.91 -11.01 10.25
CA LYS A 66 38.53 -10.14 11.26
C LYS A 66 38.54 -8.69 10.82
N ASN A 67 38.64 -8.45 9.51
CA ASN A 67 38.71 -7.13 8.91
C ASN A 67 37.63 -6.93 7.86
N MET A 68 37.29 -5.67 7.61
CA MET A 68 36.32 -5.23 6.63
C MET A 68 36.80 -3.94 5.98
N ILE A 69 36.96 -3.94 4.67
CA ILE A 69 37.48 -2.79 3.90
C ILE A 69 36.55 -2.53 2.71
N CYS A 70 36.32 -1.26 2.39
CA CYS A 70 35.51 -0.86 1.25
C CYS A 70 36.32 0.04 0.31
N PHE A 71 36.14 -0.15 -0.98
CA PHE A 71 36.72 0.65 -2.05
C PHE A 71 35.62 1.18 -2.96
N ILE A 72 35.77 2.42 -3.41
CA ILE A 72 35.02 3.00 -4.52
C ILE A 72 36.02 3.44 -5.58
N ASN A 73 35.90 2.91 -6.81
CA ASN A 73 36.87 3.13 -7.90
C ASN A 73 38.33 2.93 -7.44
N ASP A 74 38.57 1.79 -6.78
CA ASP A 74 39.86 1.37 -6.21
C ASP A 74 40.46 2.30 -5.13
N LYS A 75 39.72 3.33 -4.69
CA LYS A 75 40.09 4.17 -3.54
C LYS A 75 39.49 3.60 -2.27
N LYS A 76 40.33 3.31 -1.28
CA LYS A 76 39.89 2.89 0.05
C LYS A 76 39.08 4.00 0.71
N ILE A 77 37.90 3.68 1.21
CA ILE A 77 37.01 4.62 1.90
C ILE A 77 36.70 4.17 3.33
N ASP A 78 36.33 5.15 4.14
CA ASP A 78 35.83 4.89 5.49
C ASP A 78 34.37 4.42 5.47
N ILE A 79 34.06 3.48 6.35
CA ILE A 79 32.71 2.94 6.53
C ILE A 79 32.11 3.60 7.76
N ILE A 80 30.94 4.23 7.59
CA ILE A 80 30.23 4.94 8.65
C ILE A 80 28.99 4.14 9.06
N TYR A 81 28.79 3.93 10.37
CA TYR A 81 27.59 3.37 10.98
C TYR A 81 27.20 4.19 12.21
N GLN A 82 25.93 4.56 12.34
CA GLN A 82 25.43 5.44 13.42
C GLN A 82 26.30 6.71 13.58
N GLU A 83 26.58 7.39 12.47
CA GLU A 83 27.33 8.65 12.41
C GLU A 83 28.81 8.56 12.85
N LYS A 84 29.33 7.34 13.05
CA LYS A 84 30.73 7.11 13.43
C LYS A 84 31.42 6.18 12.45
N LYS A 85 32.73 6.38 12.27
CA LYS A 85 33.58 5.41 11.59
C LYS A 85 33.49 4.08 12.33
N CYS A 86 33.23 3.01 11.60
CA CYS A 86 33.08 1.68 12.18
C CYS A 86 34.09 0.69 11.60
N THR A 87 34.33 -0.35 12.40
CA THR A 87 35.16 -1.50 12.08
C THR A 87 34.28 -2.72 11.86
N PHE A 88 34.91 -3.83 11.47
CA PHE A 88 34.25 -5.13 11.44
C PHE A 88 33.58 -5.48 12.79
N TYR A 89 34.27 -5.27 13.90
CA TYR A 89 33.82 -5.68 15.23
C TYR A 89 32.58 -4.92 15.70
N ASP A 90 32.43 -3.64 15.33
CA ASP A 90 31.24 -2.84 15.66
C ASP A 90 29.97 -3.45 15.05
N ILE A 91 30.05 -3.82 13.78
CA ILE A 91 28.94 -4.41 13.03
C ILE A 91 28.67 -5.84 13.50
N PHE A 92 29.73 -6.63 13.70
CA PHE A 92 29.65 -7.99 14.24
C PHE A 92 28.97 -8.03 15.61
N TYR A 93 29.32 -7.11 16.51
CA TYR A 93 28.71 -7.01 17.83
C TYR A 93 27.23 -6.62 17.75
N GLU A 94 26.87 -5.64 16.90
CA GLU A 94 25.46 -5.28 16.73
C GLU A 94 24.64 -6.42 16.11
N ILE A 95 25.17 -7.16 15.12
CA ILE A 95 24.52 -8.38 14.60
C ILE A 95 24.28 -9.39 15.72
N LYS A 96 25.31 -9.72 16.53
CA LYS A 96 25.16 -10.64 17.66
C LYS A 96 24.11 -10.18 18.67
N LYS A 97 24.09 -8.89 18.99
CA LYS A 97 23.12 -8.28 19.90
C LYS A 97 21.69 -8.35 19.35
N LEU A 98 21.51 -8.07 18.06
CA LEU A 98 20.21 -8.18 17.38
C LEU A 98 19.73 -9.64 17.38
N LYS A 99 20.58 -10.60 17.00
CA LYS A 99 20.27 -12.04 17.06
C LYS A 99 19.85 -12.49 18.46
N LYS A 100 20.60 -12.10 19.50
CA LYS A 100 20.27 -12.43 20.91
C LYS A 100 18.92 -11.84 21.34
N ARG A 101 18.57 -10.65 20.84
CA ARG A 101 17.28 -10.02 21.13
C ARG A 101 16.15 -10.69 20.33
N ARG A 102 16.36 -11.01 19.04
CA ARG A 102 15.39 -11.74 18.19
C ARG A 102 15.05 -13.12 18.74
N ALA A 103 16.03 -13.84 19.30
CA ALA A 103 15.81 -15.14 19.94
C ALA A 103 14.79 -15.12 21.11
N LYS A 104 14.40 -13.94 21.61
CA LYS A 104 13.35 -13.78 22.64
C LYS A 104 11.92 -13.70 22.08
N ASN A 105 11.76 -13.59 20.76
CA ASN A 105 10.46 -13.65 20.07
C ASN A 105 9.87 -15.07 20.19
N LYS A 106 8.54 -15.22 20.07
CA LYS A 106 7.81 -16.50 20.25
C LYS A 106 7.21 -17.06 18.95
N SER A 107 7.86 -16.83 17.80
CA SER A 107 7.35 -17.23 16.48
C SER A 107 5.88 -16.83 16.25
N LEU A 108 5.47 -15.69 16.81
CA LEU A 108 4.10 -15.18 16.79
C LEU A 108 3.94 -14.19 15.64
N TRP A 109 2.91 -14.36 14.82
CA TRP A 109 2.54 -13.44 13.76
C TRP A 109 1.31 -12.63 14.17
N LEU A 110 1.41 -11.31 14.08
CA LEU A 110 0.30 -10.40 14.30
C LEU A 110 -0.17 -9.85 12.97
N PHE A 111 -1.46 -9.98 12.70
CA PHE A 111 -2.11 -9.48 11.50
C PHE A 111 -2.98 -8.26 11.82
N ALA A 112 -3.00 -7.27 10.95
CA ALA A 112 -3.82 -6.07 11.13
C ALA A 112 -4.22 -5.43 9.80
N ASP A 113 -5.50 -5.10 9.64
CA ASP A 113 -5.94 -4.11 8.66
C ASP A 113 -5.96 -2.73 9.35
N MET A 114 -7.11 -2.03 9.38
CA MET A 114 -7.28 -0.86 10.23
C MET A 114 -7.66 -1.28 11.65
N SER A 115 -7.38 -0.44 12.64
CA SER A 115 -7.71 -0.77 14.05
C SER A 115 -9.21 -0.99 14.31
N PHE A 116 -10.09 -0.42 13.49
CA PHE A 116 -11.54 -0.43 13.68
C PHE A 116 -12.32 -1.13 12.57
N ARG A 117 -11.63 -1.61 11.51
CA ARG A 117 -12.26 -2.26 10.36
C ARG A 117 -11.30 -3.30 9.77
N ALA A 118 -11.83 -4.47 9.46
CA ALA A 118 -11.11 -5.50 8.71
C ALA A 118 -11.46 -5.38 7.21
N ASP A 119 -11.75 -6.49 6.52
CA ASP A 119 -12.14 -6.53 5.10
C ASP A 119 -11.04 -6.09 4.10
N ASP A 120 -9.77 -6.28 4.46
CA ASP A 120 -8.62 -5.96 3.60
C ASP A 120 -7.59 -7.12 3.59
N ASN A 121 -6.41 -6.91 2.99
CA ASN A 121 -5.45 -7.97 2.67
C ASN A 121 -5.05 -8.84 3.88
N ALA A 122 -4.93 -8.27 5.08
CA ALA A 122 -4.53 -9.02 6.27
C ALA A 122 -5.64 -9.95 6.74
N GLU A 123 -6.92 -9.56 6.65
CA GLU A 123 -8.04 -10.46 6.98
C GLU A 123 -8.02 -11.70 6.07
N HIS A 124 -7.83 -11.50 4.76
CA HIS A 124 -7.80 -12.59 3.79
C HIS A 124 -6.61 -13.52 4.02
N LEU A 125 -5.43 -12.95 4.23
CA LEU A 125 -4.22 -13.72 4.51
C LEU A 125 -4.30 -14.46 5.84
N TYR A 126 -4.83 -13.84 6.91
CA TYR A 126 -5.03 -14.50 8.20
C TYR A 126 -5.91 -15.73 8.04
N ARG A 127 -7.03 -15.61 7.33
CA ARG A 127 -7.97 -16.73 7.11
C ARG A 127 -7.29 -17.87 6.35
N TYR A 128 -6.45 -17.55 5.36
CA TYR A 128 -5.68 -18.54 4.62
C TYR A 128 -4.64 -19.25 5.51
N VAL A 129 -3.85 -18.50 6.28
CA VAL A 129 -2.82 -19.07 7.17
C VAL A 129 -3.47 -19.89 8.28
N MET A 130 -4.58 -19.43 8.86
CA MET A 130 -5.34 -20.17 9.87
C MET A 130 -5.77 -21.56 9.37
N LYS A 131 -6.14 -21.67 8.09
CA LYS A 131 -6.62 -22.91 7.48
C LYS A 131 -5.48 -23.82 7.00
N ASN A 132 -4.47 -23.26 6.35
CA ASN A 132 -3.45 -24.04 5.63
C ASN A 132 -2.14 -24.20 6.42
N HIS A 133 -1.93 -23.39 7.45
CA HIS A 133 -0.74 -23.40 8.32
C HIS A 133 -1.14 -23.35 9.81
N PRO A 134 -1.92 -24.34 10.31
CA PRO A 134 -2.43 -24.35 11.69
C PRO A 134 -1.32 -24.42 12.74
N GLU A 135 -0.11 -24.83 12.36
CA GLU A 135 1.08 -24.82 13.22
C GLU A 135 1.58 -23.40 13.55
N LYS A 136 1.17 -22.39 12.77
CA LYS A 136 1.58 -21.00 13.00
C LYS A 136 0.79 -20.38 14.15
N ASN A 137 1.51 -19.78 15.09
CA ASN A 137 0.90 -18.99 16.14
C ASN A 137 0.52 -17.60 15.59
N ILE A 138 -0.76 -17.40 15.29
CA ILE A 138 -1.28 -16.17 14.69
C ILE A 138 -2.30 -15.47 15.58
N THR A 139 -2.36 -14.15 15.53
CA THR A 139 -3.39 -13.34 16.19
C THR A 139 -3.73 -12.12 15.33
N PHE A 140 -5.00 -11.77 15.26
CA PHE A 140 -5.50 -10.64 14.48
C PHE A 140 -5.87 -9.46 15.40
N VAL A 141 -5.40 -8.26 15.05
CA VAL A 141 -5.57 -7.05 15.85
C VAL A 141 -6.80 -6.30 15.38
N LEU A 142 -7.80 -6.18 16.25
CA LEU A 142 -9.05 -5.47 15.96
C LEU A 142 -9.70 -4.97 17.24
N ARG A 143 -10.18 -3.73 17.25
CA ARG A 143 -10.93 -3.17 18.38
C ARG A 143 -12.22 -3.93 18.61
N LYS A 144 -12.59 -4.12 19.89
CA LYS A 144 -13.82 -4.82 20.29
C LYS A 144 -15.10 -4.17 19.78
N ASN A 145 -15.07 -2.86 19.50
CA ASN A 145 -16.22 -2.11 18.99
C ASN A 145 -16.28 -2.01 17.46
N SER A 146 -15.40 -2.70 16.73
CA SER A 146 -15.51 -2.84 15.28
C SER A 146 -16.77 -3.66 14.92
N HIS A 147 -17.45 -3.28 13.83
CA HIS A 147 -18.58 -4.06 13.30
C HIS A 147 -18.13 -5.47 12.84
N ASP A 148 -16.86 -5.63 12.46
CA ASP A 148 -16.30 -6.93 12.04
C ASP A 148 -16.00 -7.88 13.21
N TYR A 149 -15.92 -7.37 14.44
CA TYR A 149 -15.40 -8.14 15.57
C TYR A 149 -16.23 -9.41 15.85
N LYS A 150 -17.56 -9.29 15.86
CA LYS A 150 -18.46 -10.44 16.12
C LYS A 150 -18.35 -11.49 15.00
N ARG A 151 -18.33 -11.05 13.74
CA ARG A 151 -18.20 -11.91 12.56
C ARG A 151 -16.88 -12.70 12.62
N LEU A 152 -15.76 -12.01 12.78
CA LEU A 152 -14.44 -12.65 12.80
C LEU A 152 -14.24 -13.57 14.01
N LYS A 153 -14.78 -13.21 15.18
CA LYS A 153 -14.76 -14.10 16.35
C LYS A 153 -15.52 -15.41 16.08
N LYS A 154 -16.68 -15.33 15.41
CA LYS A 154 -17.47 -16.51 15.00
C LYS A 154 -16.74 -17.38 13.97
N GLU A 155 -15.95 -16.76 13.10
CA GLU A 155 -15.09 -17.46 12.13
C GLU A 155 -13.84 -18.11 12.77
N GLY A 156 -13.62 -17.96 14.08
CA GLY A 156 -12.50 -18.58 14.80
C GLY A 156 -11.24 -17.71 14.90
N PHE A 157 -11.29 -16.44 14.50
CA PHE A 157 -10.14 -15.55 14.62
C PHE A 157 -9.74 -15.36 16.08
N LYS A 158 -8.44 -15.51 16.36
CA LYS A 158 -7.83 -15.11 17.63
C LYS A 158 -7.69 -13.59 17.63
N LEU A 159 -8.64 -12.88 18.22
CA LEU A 159 -8.68 -11.41 18.23
C LEU A 159 -7.97 -10.81 19.45
N VAL A 160 -7.29 -9.67 19.25
CA VAL A 160 -6.77 -8.82 20.32
C VAL A 160 -7.07 -7.34 20.08
N ASP A 161 -7.55 -6.66 21.12
CA ASP A 161 -7.83 -5.23 21.04
C ASP A 161 -6.52 -4.42 21.12
N PRO A 162 -6.24 -3.50 20.18
CA PRO A 162 -5.01 -2.70 20.18
C PRO A 162 -4.88 -1.76 21.40
N LYS A 163 -5.95 -1.52 22.17
CA LYS A 163 -5.88 -0.75 23.42
C LYS A 163 -5.51 -1.60 24.65
N SER A 164 -5.43 -2.92 24.52
CA SER A 164 -5.20 -3.81 25.66
C SER A 164 -3.70 -3.97 26.00
N PHE A 165 -3.39 -4.23 27.28
CA PHE A 165 -2.04 -4.64 27.69
C PHE A 165 -1.62 -5.97 27.04
N LYS A 166 -2.58 -6.87 26.79
CA LYS A 166 -2.36 -8.11 26.05
C LYS A 166 -1.79 -7.83 24.66
N PHE A 167 -2.31 -6.84 23.94
CA PHE A 167 -1.76 -6.43 22.64
C PHE A 167 -0.29 -6.00 22.76
N LYS A 168 0.05 -5.12 23.71
CA LYS A 168 1.44 -4.69 23.92
C LYS A 168 2.38 -5.88 24.21
N TYR A 169 1.94 -6.83 25.05
CA TYR A 169 2.68 -8.06 25.32
C TYR A 169 2.88 -8.92 24.07
N LEU A 170 1.82 -9.10 23.28
CA LEU A 170 1.88 -9.85 22.03
C LEU A 170 2.81 -9.18 21.02
N VAL A 171 2.74 -7.85 20.86
CA VAL A 171 3.69 -7.11 20.02
C VAL A 171 5.10 -7.34 20.51
N PHE A 172 5.37 -7.26 21.82
CA PHE A 172 6.71 -7.49 22.37
C PHE A 172 7.25 -8.89 22.01
N LYS A 173 6.39 -9.91 22.03
CA LYS A 173 6.72 -11.31 21.71
C LYS A 173 6.62 -11.68 20.22
N ALA A 174 6.07 -10.81 19.38
CA ALA A 174 5.88 -11.07 17.96
C ALA A 174 7.22 -11.22 17.24
N ASP A 175 7.22 -12.10 16.26
CA ASP A 175 8.29 -12.21 15.26
C ASP A 175 7.95 -11.38 14.02
N LYS A 176 6.68 -11.43 13.60
CA LYS A 176 6.19 -10.75 12.40
C LYS A 176 4.98 -9.87 12.70
N LEU A 177 5.01 -8.64 12.20
CA LEU A 177 3.90 -7.69 12.19
C LEU A 177 3.47 -7.52 10.73
N ILE A 178 2.32 -8.08 10.39
CA ILE A 178 1.80 -8.17 9.03
C ILE A 178 0.60 -7.23 8.91
N SER A 179 0.66 -6.23 8.03
CA SER A 179 -0.43 -5.26 7.92
C SER A 179 -0.68 -4.72 6.53
N SER A 180 -1.95 -4.49 6.21
CA SER A 180 -2.40 -3.77 5.00
C SER A 180 -2.16 -2.26 5.08
N HIS A 181 -1.92 -1.73 6.29
CA HIS A 181 -1.78 -0.30 6.55
C HIS A 181 -0.50 0.00 7.35
N ILE A 182 0.10 1.17 7.16
CA ILE A 182 1.23 1.63 7.98
C ILE A 182 0.70 2.60 9.04
N ASP A 183 -0.10 2.05 9.96
CA ASP A 183 -0.74 2.81 11.04
C ASP A 183 0.08 2.76 12.33
N ARG A 184 0.29 3.94 12.94
CA ARG A 184 1.16 4.08 14.13
C ARG A 184 0.75 3.21 15.31
N TYR A 185 -0.54 2.91 15.47
CA TYR A 185 -1.00 2.04 16.56
C TYR A 185 -0.37 0.64 16.50
N PHE A 186 0.09 0.21 15.31
CA PHE A 186 0.64 -1.10 15.07
C PHE A 186 2.18 -1.07 15.00
N PHE A 187 2.75 -0.26 14.10
CA PHE A 187 4.22 -0.25 13.90
C PHE A 187 5.00 0.59 14.94
N GLU A 188 4.32 1.40 15.75
CA GLU A 188 4.88 2.17 16.88
C GLU A 188 4.21 1.77 18.22
N ALA A 189 3.60 0.58 18.30
CA ALA A 189 2.84 0.14 19.48
C ALA A 189 3.61 0.14 20.82
N LEU A 190 4.95 0.01 20.76
CA LEU A 190 5.88 0.07 21.89
C LEU A 190 6.89 1.23 21.75
N GLY A 191 6.57 2.24 20.94
CA GLY A 191 7.46 3.35 20.57
C GLY A 191 8.39 3.04 19.39
N GLU A 192 9.43 3.85 19.21
CA GLU A 192 10.35 3.79 18.05
C GLU A 192 11.05 2.43 17.88
N ASN A 193 11.24 1.70 18.99
CA ASN A 193 11.89 0.39 19.00
C ASN A 193 10.96 -0.79 18.73
N THR A 194 9.69 -0.55 18.37
CA THR A 194 8.69 -1.61 18.15
C THR A 194 9.17 -2.62 17.10
N LEU A 195 9.67 -2.15 15.96
CA LEU A 195 10.12 -2.99 14.85
C LEU A 195 11.56 -3.50 15.01
N LYS A 196 12.24 -3.16 16.11
CA LYS A 196 13.60 -3.66 16.36
C LYS A 196 13.54 -5.16 16.64
N THR A 197 14.24 -5.93 15.82
CA THR A 197 14.25 -7.41 15.78
C THR A 197 12.89 -8.04 15.50
N LYS A 198 12.07 -7.38 14.69
CA LYS A 198 10.80 -7.89 14.17
C LYS A 198 10.71 -7.56 12.70
N ASP A 199 10.01 -8.41 11.97
CA ASP A 199 9.79 -8.19 10.55
C ASP A 199 8.45 -7.49 10.36
N PHE A 200 8.49 -6.31 9.75
CA PHE A 200 7.29 -5.61 9.32
C PHE A 200 6.98 -5.95 7.87
N ILE A 201 5.84 -6.61 7.65
CA ILE A 201 5.34 -7.00 6.35
C ILE A 201 4.19 -6.08 5.97
N PHE A 202 4.39 -5.30 4.92
CA PHE A 202 3.40 -4.38 4.37
C PHE A 202 2.68 -5.02 3.19
N LEU A 203 1.42 -5.40 3.41
CA LEU A 203 0.53 -6.03 2.42
C LEU A 203 -0.12 -5.02 1.46
N GLN A 204 -0.03 -3.73 1.78
CA GLN A 204 -0.75 -2.62 1.14
C GLN A 204 -2.29 -2.75 1.22
N HIS A 205 -2.97 -1.67 0.81
CA HIS A 205 -4.44 -1.57 0.74
C HIS A 205 -4.93 -1.10 -0.63
N GLY A 206 -4.06 -1.13 -1.64
CA GLY A 206 -4.30 -0.71 -3.02
C GLY A 206 -2.98 -0.51 -3.74
N ILE A 207 -3.05 -0.39 -5.07
CA ILE A 207 -1.85 -0.17 -5.89
C ILE A 207 -1.30 1.24 -5.64
N THR A 208 -0.01 1.32 -5.34
CA THR A 208 0.77 2.55 -5.24
C THR A 208 1.10 3.07 -6.65
N LYS A 209 0.11 3.67 -7.30
CA LYS A 209 0.23 4.25 -8.65
C LYS A 209 0.88 5.64 -8.66
N ASP A 210 0.73 6.37 -7.55
CA ASP A 210 1.28 7.72 -7.33
C ASP A 210 2.59 7.63 -6.53
N ASP A 211 3.40 8.69 -6.57
CA ASP A 211 4.64 8.75 -5.80
C ASP A 211 4.37 9.07 -4.32
N LEU A 212 4.56 8.04 -3.48
CA LEU A 212 4.48 8.07 -2.02
C LEU A 212 5.87 7.93 -1.36
N SER A 213 6.95 8.08 -2.13
CA SER A 213 8.32 7.86 -1.65
C SER A 213 8.68 8.74 -0.46
N SER A 214 8.21 9.98 -0.42
CA SER A 214 8.44 10.91 0.70
C SER A 214 7.97 10.32 2.04
N TRP A 215 6.85 9.60 2.05
CA TRP A 215 6.27 8.98 3.25
C TRP A 215 6.82 7.58 3.49
N LEU A 216 6.88 6.74 2.45
CA LEU A 216 7.30 5.34 2.58
C LEU A 216 8.79 5.21 2.92
N ASN A 217 9.65 6.10 2.40
CA ASN A 217 11.09 6.06 2.70
C ASN A 217 11.40 6.34 4.18
N GLN A 218 10.46 6.89 4.96
CA GLN A 218 10.63 7.10 6.39
C GLN A 218 10.33 5.84 7.23
N ARG A 219 9.87 4.76 6.60
CA ARG A 219 9.40 3.54 7.27
C ARG A 219 10.43 2.42 7.19
N LYS A 220 10.43 1.53 8.18
CA LYS A 220 11.10 0.23 8.13
C LYS A 220 10.08 -0.79 7.61
N ILE A 221 10.37 -1.38 6.47
CA ILE A 221 9.55 -2.42 5.84
C ILE A 221 10.51 -3.53 5.45
N ASP A 222 10.35 -4.71 6.05
CA ASP A 222 11.20 -5.87 5.80
C ASP A 222 10.66 -6.72 4.64
N LEU A 223 9.36 -6.60 4.35
CA LEU A 223 8.71 -7.15 3.16
C LEU A 223 7.60 -6.21 2.66
N PHE A 224 7.69 -5.79 1.41
CA PHE A 224 6.76 -4.90 0.72
C PHE A 224 6.09 -5.68 -0.41
N ILE A 225 4.81 -6.00 -0.24
CA ILE A 225 4.03 -6.72 -1.24
C ILE A 225 3.52 -5.75 -2.31
N THR A 226 3.69 -6.09 -3.58
CA THR A 226 3.16 -5.36 -4.74
C THR A 226 2.19 -6.24 -5.53
N GLY A 227 1.19 -5.59 -6.13
CA GLY A 227 0.10 -6.24 -6.85
C GLY A 227 0.36 -6.37 -8.35
N MET A 228 1.03 -5.40 -8.96
CA MET A 228 1.25 -5.32 -10.42
C MET A 228 2.73 -5.11 -10.77
N GLN A 229 3.12 -5.52 -11.98
CA GLN A 229 4.52 -5.41 -12.45
C GLN A 229 4.99 -3.95 -12.48
N ASP A 230 4.20 -3.03 -13.05
CA ASP A 230 4.58 -1.62 -13.11
C ASP A 230 4.72 -0.99 -11.71
N GLU A 231 3.89 -1.41 -10.75
CA GLU A 231 4.04 -1.01 -9.34
C GLU A 231 5.36 -1.54 -8.76
N TYR A 232 5.65 -2.82 -8.96
CA TYR A 232 6.92 -3.43 -8.55
C TYR A 232 8.10 -2.67 -9.12
N ASP A 233 8.12 -2.41 -10.42
CA ASP A 233 9.21 -1.71 -11.11
C ASP A 233 9.37 -0.27 -10.62
N SER A 234 8.26 0.43 -10.38
CA SER A 234 8.27 1.80 -9.87
C SER A 234 8.86 1.94 -8.46
N ILE A 235 8.82 0.87 -7.66
CA ILE A 235 9.31 0.86 -6.27
C ILE A 235 10.68 0.20 -6.18
N ALA A 236 10.85 -0.99 -6.76
CA ALA A 236 12.04 -1.82 -6.65
C ALA A 236 13.11 -1.49 -7.69
N GLY A 237 12.71 -1.05 -8.89
CA GLY A 237 13.59 -0.75 -10.02
C GLY A 237 14.52 0.43 -9.77
N ASP A 238 15.42 0.72 -10.69
CA ASP A 238 16.37 1.82 -10.56
C ASP A 238 15.77 3.19 -10.95
N PHE A 239 16.53 4.26 -10.70
CA PHE A 239 16.26 5.62 -11.17
C PHE A 239 14.91 6.21 -10.70
N ASN A 240 14.48 5.82 -9.50
CA ASN A 240 13.33 6.41 -8.82
C ASN A 240 13.67 6.86 -7.40
N ARG A 241 12.68 7.42 -6.71
CA ARG A 241 12.86 8.02 -5.38
C ARG A 241 12.70 7.03 -4.23
N TYR A 242 12.15 5.85 -4.47
CA TYR A 242 11.92 4.84 -3.41
C TYR A 242 13.23 4.22 -2.94
N LYS A 243 13.33 3.86 -1.66
CA LYS A 243 14.54 3.25 -1.08
C LYS A 243 14.57 1.72 -1.10
N PHE A 244 13.45 1.10 -1.42
CA PHE A 244 13.28 -0.34 -1.30
C PHE A 244 13.88 -1.05 -2.51
N THR A 245 14.59 -2.15 -2.26
CA THR A 245 15.27 -2.94 -3.30
C THR A 245 14.47 -4.20 -3.63
N PRO A 246 14.87 -4.99 -4.65
CA PRO A 246 14.27 -6.29 -4.91
C PRO A 246 14.33 -7.29 -3.75
N LYS A 247 15.18 -7.05 -2.72
CA LYS A 247 15.18 -7.85 -1.49
C LYS A 247 13.90 -7.64 -0.68
N GLU A 248 13.50 -6.39 -0.45
CA GLU A 248 12.31 -6.06 0.33
C GLU A 248 11.02 -6.12 -0.48
N VAL A 249 11.05 -5.74 -1.77
CA VAL A 249 9.84 -5.66 -2.60
C VAL A 249 9.58 -6.97 -3.32
N LYS A 250 8.33 -7.45 -3.31
CA LYS A 250 7.94 -8.71 -3.95
C LYS A 250 6.63 -8.55 -4.73
N LEU A 251 6.63 -9.03 -5.97
CA LEU A 251 5.44 -9.08 -6.82
C LEU A 251 4.68 -10.38 -6.56
N THR A 252 3.53 -10.28 -5.89
CA THR A 252 2.71 -11.46 -5.54
C THR A 252 1.26 -11.35 -5.97
N GLY A 253 0.76 -10.14 -6.23
CA GLY A 253 -0.67 -9.87 -6.16
C GLY A 253 -1.11 -9.60 -4.72
N PHE A 254 -2.32 -9.08 -4.55
CA PHE A 254 -2.88 -8.81 -3.23
C PHE A 254 -3.70 -9.99 -2.69
N PRO A 255 -3.52 -10.39 -1.41
CA PRO A 255 -4.30 -11.45 -0.77
C PRO A 255 -5.82 -11.40 -0.99
N ARG A 256 -6.41 -10.18 -0.99
CA ARG A 256 -7.85 -10.00 -1.18
C ARG A 256 -8.32 -10.35 -2.59
N TRP A 257 -7.44 -10.26 -3.60
CA TRP A 257 -7.81 -10.50 -5.00
C TRP A 257 -8.21 -11.94 -5.29
N ASP A 258 -7.69 -12.91 -4.54
CA ASP A 258 -8.09 -14.31 -4.71
C ASP A 258 -9.59 -14.50 -4.40
N ALA A 259 -10.09 -13.84 -3.34
CA ALA A 259 -11.51 -13.84 -3.01
C ALA A 259 -12.33 -12.95 -3.95
N LEU A 260 -11.80 -11.79 -4.35
CA LEU A 260 -12.42 -10.88 -5.31
C LEU A 260 -12.71 -11.59 -6.64
N LEU A 261 -11.70 -12.27 -7.22
CA LEU A 261 -11.82 -13.02 -8.47
C LEU A 261 -12.80 -14.19 -8.33
N LYS A 262 -12.68 -14.96 -7.22
CA LYS A 262 -13.58 -16.10 -6.95
C LYS A 262 -15.06 -15.68 -6.87
N ASN A 263 -15.32 -14.51 -6.28
CA ASN A 263 -16.68 -14.03 -6.02
C ASN A 263 -17.18 -13.05 -7.09
N ASN A 264 -16.47 -12.88 -8.20
CA ASN A 264 -16.86 -11.94 -9.24
C ASN A 264 -18.21 -12.33 -9.84
N GLN A 265 -19.15 -11.38 -9.89
CA GLN A 265 -20.44 -11.59 -10.53
C GLN A 265 -20.45 -10.94 -11.91
N ILE A 266 -21.00 -11.67 -12.88
CA ILE A 266 -21.27 -11.19 -14.24
C ILE A 266 -22.74 -10.78 -14.37
N ASN A 267 -23.06 -9.93 -15.35
CA ASN A 267 -24.43 -9.47 -15.65
C ASN A 267 -25.14 -8.79 -14.48
N THR A 268 -24.39 -8.12 -13.61
CA THR A 268 -24.98 -7.30 -12.55
C THR A 268 -25.57 -6.01 -13.15
N LYS A 269 -26.37 -5.30 -12.36
CA LYS A 269 -26.94 -4.00 -12.75
C LYS A 269 -26.69 -2.96 -11.67
N GLN A 270 -25.43 -2.64 -11.44
CA GLN A 270 -25.02 -1.62 -10.47
C GLN A 270 -23.86 -0.77 -11.02
N ILE A 271 -24.02 0.54 -10.95
CA ILE A 271 -22.95 1.52 -11.19
C ILE A 271 -22.46 1.98 -9.83
N ILE A 272 -21.15 1.86 -9.60
CA ILE A 272 -20.52 2.36 -8.38
C ILE A 272 -19.75 3.64 -8.66
N ILE A 273 -20.02 4.68 -7.89
CA ILE A 273 -19.39 5.99 -7.98
C ILE A 273 -18.51 6.18 -6.74
N MET A 274 -17.20 6.26 -6.94
CA MET A 274 -16.20 6.28 -5.85
C MET A 274 -15.12 7.35 -6.07
N PRO A 275 -15.42 8.63 -5.87
CA PRO A 275 -14.40 9.66 -5.92
C PRO A 275 -13.44 9.59 -4.73
N THR A 276 -12.20 9.98 -4.98
CA THR A 276 -11.17 10.22 -3.98
C THR A 276 -11.45 11.51 -3.21
N TRP A 277 -10.70 11.75 -2.14
CA TRP A 277 -10.77 12.98 -1.37
C TRP A 277 -9.73 13.99 -1.86
N ARG A 278 -9.86 15.25 -1.44
CA ARG A 278 -8.78 16.25 -1.57
C ARG A 278 -8.39 16.73 -0.18
N GLU A 279 -7.10 16.79 0.12
CA GLU A 279 -6.64 17.28 1.42
C GLU A 279 -7.08 18.72 1.67
N TYR A 280 -7.01 19.56 0.65
CA TYR A 280 -7.25 21.00 0.76
C TYR A 280 -8.73 21.39 0.86
N ILE A 281 -9.68 20.48 0.61
CA ILE A 281 -11.12 20.75 0.76
C ILE A 281 -11.72 20.17 2.05
N VAL A 282 -11.05 19.19 2.68
CA VAL A 282 -11.49 18.61 3.95
C VAL A 282 -10.83 19.32 5.13
N GLY A 283 -11.42 19.25 6.31
CA GLY A 283 -10.84 19.89 7.48
C GLY A 283 -9.49 19.31 7.90
N SER A 284 -8.74 20.11 8.65
CA SER A 284 -7.42 19.75 9.15
C SER A 284 -7.47 18.57 10.13
N TYR A 285 -6.40 17.78 10.17
CA TYR A 285 -6.29 16.65 11.08
C TYR A 285 -6.07 17.13 12.53
N SER A 286 -6.95 16.70 13.44
CA SER A 286 -6.82 16.97 14.87
C SER A 286 -6.13 15.79 15.56
N LYS A 287 -4.89 15.98 16.02
CA LYS A 287 -4.16 14.98 16.84
C LYS A 287 -4.94 14.61 18.12
N LYS A 288 -5.62 15.59 18.75
CA LYS A 288 -6.43 15.37 19.96
C LYS A 288 -7.62 14.45 19.71
N LEU A 289 -8.30 14.62 18.57
CA LEU A 289 -9.50 13.85 18.23
C LEU A 289 -9.18 12.59 17.40
N MET A 290 -7.94 12.45 16.93
CA MET A 290 -7.49 11.42 16.00
C MET A 290 -8.37 11.35 14.72
N LYS A 291 -8.96 12.48 14.31
CA LYS A 291 -9.80 12.62 13.12
C LYS A 291 -9.68 14.03 12.52
N ARG A 292 -10.05 14.15 11.25
CA ARG A 292 -10.18 15.46 10.59
C ARG A 292 -11.38 16.23 11.13
N ARG A 293 -11.23 17.55 11.24
CA ARG A 293 -12.35 18.46 11.58
C ARG A 293 -13.30 18.57 10.39
N PHE A 294 -14.53 19.01 10.65
CA PHE A 294 -15.45 19.37 9.58
C PHE A 294 -15.03 20.72 8.98
N ASN A 295 -15.08 20.85 7.65
CA ASN A 295 -14.79 22.09 6.93
C ASN A 295 -16.05 22.59 6.21
N PRO A 296 -16.74 23.63 6.70
CA PRO A 296 -17.95 24.13 6.04
C PRO A 296 -17.69 24.64 4.61
N LYS A 297 -16.47 25.10 4.31
CA LYS A 297 -16.07 25.54 2.95
C LYS A 297 -15.97 24.41 1.93
N PHE A 298 -16.11 23.15 2.35
CA PHE A 298 -16.19 22.02 1.43
C PHE A 298 -17.28 22.23 0.36
N TYR A 299 -18.43 22.79 0.75
CA TYR A 299 -19.57 23.00 -0.15
C TYR A 299 -19.36 24.12 -1.18
N GLU A 300 -18.30 24.91 -1.05
CA GLU A 300 -17.88 25.92 -2.02
C GLU A 300 -16.87 25.38 -3.04
N SER A 301 -16.42 24.13 -2.87
CA SER A 301 -15.37 23.54 -3.71
C SER A 301 -15.88 23.12 -5.09
N GLU A 302 -14.99 23.20 -6.11
CA GLU A 302 -15.26 22.62 -7.43
C GLU A 302 -15.62 21.14 -7.32
N TYR A 303 -14.98 20.39 -6.41
CA TYR A 303 -15.30 19.00 -6.14
C TYR A 303 -16.78 18.78 -5.81
N PHE A 304 -17.32 19.56 -4.86
CA PHE A 304 -18.72 19.46 -4.47
C PHE A 304 -19.65 19.83 -5.64
N TYR A 305 -19.33 20.91 -6.35
CA TYR A 305 -20.09 21.35 -7.52
C TYR A 305 -20.13 20.29 -8.64
N ARG A 306 -18.98 19.74 -9.03
CA ARG A 306 -18.85 18.79 -10.16
C ARG A 306 -19.52 17.46 -9.86
N TRP A 307 -19.24 16.87 -8.70
CA TRP A 307 -19.89 15.60 -8.30
C TRP A 307 -21.36 15.80 -7.98
N GLY A 308 -21.72 16.90 -7.31
CA GLY A 308 -23.11 17.26 -7.04
C GLY A 308 -23.92 17.40 -8.32
N SER A 309 -23.41 18.13 -9.31
CA SER A 309 -24.07 18.31 -10.61
C SER A 309 -24.29 16.99 -11.34
N PHE A 310 -23.30 16.09 -11.32
CA PHE A 310 -23.46 14.75 -11.92
C PHE A 310 -24.52 13.92 -11.19
N LEU A 311 -24.48 13.87 -9.85
CA LEU A 311 -25.40 13.08 -9.03
C LEU A 311 -26.86 13.59 -9.11
N HIS A 312 -27.08 14.87 -9.41
CA HIS A 312 -28.41 15.46 -9.62
C HIS A 312 -28.81 15.58 -11.09
N SER A 313 -28.00 15.06 -12.01
CA SER A 313 -28.30 15.18 -13.43
C SER A 313 -29.58 14.41 -13.78
N LYS A 314 -30.54 15.11 -14.40
CA LYS A 314 -31.73 14.47 -15.00
C LYS A 314 -31.34 13.35 -15.96
N LYS A 315 -30.23 13.51 -16.68
CA LYS A 315 -29.72 12.49 -17.61
C LYS A 315 -29.26 11.23 -16.88
N LEU A 316 -28.62 11.37 -15.71
CA LEU A 316 -28.24 10.21 -14.90
C LEU A 316 -29.48 9.45 -14.42
N GLN A 317 -30.52 10.17 -13.98
CA GLN A 317 -31.80 9.57 -13.60
C GLN A 317 -32.45 8.81 -14.78
N GLU A 318 -32.53 9.44 -15.97
CA GLU A 318 -33.06 8.79 -17.17
C GLU A 318 -32.29 7.50 -17.53
N LEU A 319 -30.96 7.50 -17.40
CA LEU A 319 -30.13 6.32 -17.64
C LEU A 319 -30.37 5.22 -16.59
N HIS A 320 -30.47 5.60 -15.32
CA HIS A 320 -30.83 4.70 -14.23
C HIS A 320 -32.16 3.99 -14.51
N GLU A 321 -33.21 4.74 -14.83
CA GLU A 321 -34.56 4.24 -15.08
C GLU A 321 -34.63 3.39 -16.35
N LYS A 322 -34.07 3.89 -17.46
CA LYS A 322 -34.12 3.22 -18.76
C LYS A 322 -33.42 1.86 -18.76
N TYR A 323 -32.26 1.75 -18.13
CA TYR A 323 -31.44 0.53 -18.15
C TYR A 323 -31.60 -0.32 -16.88
N ASN A 324 -32.31 0.19 -15.87
CA ASN A 324 -32.57 -0.43 -14.58
C ASN A 324 -31.27 -0.76 -13.80
N TYR A 325 -30.34 0.20 -13.72
CA TYR A 325 -29.07 0.05 -12.98
C TYR A 325 -29.14 0.73 -11.63
N LYS A 326 -28.86 0.03 -10.54
CA LYS A 326 -28.69 0.67 -9.23
C LYS A 326 -27.51 1.65 -9.26
N ILE A 327 -27.71 2.86 -8.73
CA ILE A 327 -26.62 3.83 -8.59
C ILE A 327 -26.16 3.81 -7.14
N VAL A 328 -24.88 3.49 -6.93
CA VAL A 328 -24.27 3.47 -5.60
C VAL A 328 -23.22 4.57 -5.51
N PHE A 329 -23.36 5.46 -4.54
CA PHE A 329 -22.36 6.48 -4.24
C PHE A 329 -21.61 6.12 -2.96
N ASN A 330 -20.31 5.81 -3.09
CA ASN A 330 -19.45 5.45 -1.96
C ASN A 330 -18.14 6.23 -2.02
N PRO A 331 -18.17 7.54 -1.71
CA PRO A 331 -16.97 8.35 -1.75
C PRO A 331 -16.00 7.95 -0.64
N HIS A 332 -14.76 8.42 -0.76
CA HIS A 332 -13.72 8.18 0.24
C HIS A 332 -14.20 8.50 1.68
N PRO A 333 -13.77 7.77 2.73
CA PRO A 333 -14.21 8.00 4.11
C PRO A 333 -14.06 9.45 4.62
N GLN A 334 -13.10 10.22 4.10
CA GLN A 334 -12.92 11.64 4.45
C GLN A 334 -13.98 12.57 3.84
N ILE A 335 -14.74 12.10 2.85
CA ILE A 335 -15.86 12.82 2.22
C ILE A 335 -17.19 12.45 2.90
N LYS A 336 -17.29 11.27 3.53
CA LYS A 336 -18.52 10.80 4.20
C LYS A 336 -19.13 11.81 5.18
N PRO A 337 -18.36 12.58 5.98
CA PRO A 337 -18.92 13.61 6.86
C PRO A 337 -19.69 14.73 6.15
N TYR A 338 -19.51 14.91 4.84
CA TYR A 338 -20.13 15.97 4.04
C TYR A 338 -21.31 15.47 3.18
N LEU A 339 -21.67 14.19 3.28
CA LEU A 339 -22.70 13.57 2.44
C LEU A 339 -24.07 14.24 2.58
N GLU A 340 -24.41 14.73 3.77
CA GLU A 340 -25.70 15.39 4.02
C GLU A 340 -25.90 16.61 3.12
N GLY A 341 -24.84 17.41 2.90
CA GLY A 341 -24.94 18.58 2.04
C GLY A 341 -25.14 18.27 0.56
N PHE A 342 -24.85 17.04 0.10
CA PHE A 342 -25.17 16.63 -1.27
C PHE A 342 -26.68 16.52 -1.49
N LYS A 343 -27.53 16.31 -0.48
CA LYS A 343 -28.99 16.14 -0.65
C LYS A 343 -29.36 15.15 -1.76
N LEU A 344 -28.71 13.99 -1.73
CA LEU A 344 -28.76 13.00 -2.81
C LEU A 344 -30.20 12.57 -3.17
N PRO A 345 -30.52 12.42 -4.46
CA PRO A 345 -31.80 11.85 -4.89
C PRO A 345 -32.01 10.44 -4.34
N ASN A 346 -33.28 10.07 -4.09
CA ASN A 346 -33.65 8.79 -3.45
C ASN A 346 -33.17 7.53 -4.21
N TYR A 347 -32.94 7.63 -5.53
CA TYR A 347 -32.45 6.50 -6.33
C TYR A 347 -30.94 6.24 -6.16
N ILE A 348 -30.21 7.14 -5.50
CA ILE A 348 -28.77 6.99 -5.20
C ILE A 348 -28.59 6.35 -3.84
N ILE A 349 -27.96 5.18 -3.83
CA ILE A 349 -27.77 4.36 -2.64
C ILE A 349 -26.43 4.70 -1.99
N ILE A 350 -26.44 4.98 -0.69
CA ILE A 350 -25.24 4.99 0.15
C ILE A 350 -25.07 3.62 0.80
N PRO A 351 -23.97 2.90 0.58
CA PRO A 351 -23.74 1.62 1.25
C PRO A 351 -23.65 1.78 2.76
N SER A 352 -24.17 0.78 3.48
CA SER A 352 -23.96 0.69 4.92
C SER A 352 -22.47 0.57 5.25
N VAL A 353 -22.07 0.98 6.46
CA VAL A 353 -20.69 0.86 6.93
C VAL A 353 -20.21 -0.60 6.97
N GLU A 354 -21.15 -1.53 7.20
CA GLU A 354 -20.92 -2.97 7.25
C GLU A 354 -20.73 -3.62 5.87
N MET A 355 -21.05 -2.90 4.78
CA MET A 355 -20.89 -3.42 3.43
C MET A 355 -19.41 -3.66 3.12
N SER A 356 -19.09 -4.88 2.70
CA SER A 356 -17.74 -5.23 2.22
C SER A 356 -17.44 -4.49 0.92
N MET A 357 -16.24 -3.93 0.82
CA MET A 357 -15.78 -3.25 -0.39
C MET A 357 -15.66 -4.23 -1.56
N GLN A 358 -15.15 -5.44 -1.29
CA GLN A 358 -15.01 -6.47 -2.32
C GLN A 358 -16.36 -6.91 -2.86
N LYS A 359 -17.35 -7.10 -1.97
CA LYS A 359 -18.73 -7.39 -2.39
C LYS A 359 -19.27 -6.30 -3.31
N LEU A 360 -19.03 -5.04 -2.96
CA LEU A 360 -19.48 -3.91 -3.77
C LEU A 360 -18.85 -3.91 -5.16
N PHE A 361 -17.56 -4.22 -5.29
CA PHE A 361 -16.90 -4.38 -6.60
C PHE A 361 -17.44 -5.58 -7.38
N CYS A 362 -17.63 -6.73 -6.72
CA CYS A 362 -18.18 -7.93 -7.35
C CYS A 362 -19.61 -7.71 -7.87
N GLU A 363 -20.44 -6.94 -7.16
CA GLU A 363 -21.82 -6.65 -7.55
C GLU A 363 -21.93 -5.50 -8.56
N SER A 364 -20.88 -4.72 -8.77
CA SER A 364 -20.88 -3.59 -9.72
C SER A 364 -20.57 -4.05 -11.14
N SER A 365 -21.17 -3.40 -12.13
CA SER A 365 -20.92 -3.65 -13.56
C SER A 365 -19.92 -2.66 -14.13
N LEU A 366 -19.89 -1.45 -13.57
CA LEU A 366 -19.06 -0.33 -14.00
C LEU A 366 -18.74 0.55 -12.79
N MET A 367 -17.55 1.14 -12.80
CA MET A 367 -17.14 2.15 -11.83
C MET A 367 -16.98 3.53 -12.49
N ILE A 368 -17.42 4.57 -11.80
CA ILE A 368 -17.05 5.95 -12.06
C ILE A 368 -16.18 6.41 -10.88
N THR A 369 -14.96 6.84 -11.16
CA THR A 369 -14.01 7.30 -10.14
C THR A 369 -13.18 8.45 -10.72
N ASP A 370 -12.17 8.92 -10.01
CA ASP A 370 -11.27 9.99 -10.44
C ASP A 370 -9.81 9.51 -10.40
N TYR A 371 -9.13 9.67 -9.26
CA TYR A 371 -7.71 9.36 -9.08
C TYR A 371 -7.51 8.18 -8.10
N SER A 372 -8.50 7.32 -7.96
CA SER A 372 -8.47 6.25 -6.96
C SER A 372 -7.74 5.00 -7.43
N SER A 373 -6.98 4.37 -6.53
CA SER A 373 -6.45 3.03 -6.76
C SER A 373 -7.52 1.94 -6.74
N VAL A 374 -8.76 2.23 -6.31
CA VAL A 374 -9.87 1.26 -6.41
C VAL A 374 -10.21 0.87 -7.85
N ALA A 375 -9.80 1.68 -8.83
CA ALA A 375 -9.96 1.35 -10.25
C ALA A 375 -9.21 0.04 -10.61
N PHE A 376 -8.12 -0.28 -9.92
CA PHE A 376 -7.37 -1.53 -10.13
C PHE A 376 -8.17 -2.76 -9.69
N GLU A 377 -9.07 -2.63 -8.70
CA GLU A 377 -9.98 -3.72 -8.32
C GLU A 377 -10.94 -4.05 -9.47
N MET A 378 -11.46 -3.01 -10.14
CA MET A 378 -12.31 -3.17 -11.32
C MET A 378 -11.53 -3.75 -12.50
N ALA A 379 -10.27 -3.33 -12.69
CA ALA A 379 -9.39 -3.90 -13.70
C ALA A 379 -9.14 -5.40 -13.49
N VAL A 380 -8.87 -5.82 -12.25
CA VAL A 380 -8.73 -7.24 -11.87
C VAL A 380 -10.00 -8.02 -12.19
N LEU A 381 -11.17 -7.41 -11.95
CA LEU A 381 -12.47 -8.01 -12.28
C LEU A 381 -12.85 -7.92 -13.77
N LYS A 382 -12.02 -7.27 -14.60
CA LYS A 382 -12.27 -6.96 -16.02
C LYS A 382 -13.55 -6.15 -16.24
N LYS A 383 -13.82 -5.20 -15.34
CA LYS A 383 -14.99 -4.32 -15.37
C LYS A 383 -14.60 -2.91 -15.80
N PRO A 384 -15.42 -2.24 -16.62
CA PRO A 384 -15.13 -0.90 -17.13
C PRO A 384 -15.06 0.14 -16.02
N VAL A 385 -14.18 1.11 -16.24
CA VAL A 385 -14.03 2.31 -15.41
C VAL A 385 -14.29 3.54 -16.30
N ILE A 386 -14.81 4.61 -15.71
CA ILE A 386 -14.79 5.96 -16.29
C ILE A 386 -14.10 6.87 -15.27
N TYR A 387 -13.11 7.63 -15.72
CA TYR A 387 -12.36 8.56 -14.87
C TYR A 387 -12.89 9.99 -15.07
N TYR A 388 -13.50 10.58 -14.04
CA TYR A 388 -13.93 11.96 -14.05
C TYR A 388 -12.89 12.85 -13.37
N GLN A 389 -12.00 13.46 -14.16
CA GLN A 389 -10.77 14.10 -13.71
C GLN A 389 -10.73 15.60 -14.00
N PHE A 390 -11.75 16.33 -13.56
CA PHE A 390 -11.89 17.78 -13.80
C PHE A 390 -10.79 18.64 -13.18
N ASP A 391 -10.11 18.17 -12.12
CA ASP A 391 -9.20 18.95 -11.27
C ASP A 391 -7.73 18.46 -11.26
N LYS A 392 -7.26 17.79 -12.33
CA LYS A 392 -5.95 17.09 -12.36
C LYS A 392 -4.78 17.95 -11.88
N ASN A 393 -4.66 19.16 -12.41
CA ASN A 393 -3.57 20.08 -12.10
C ASN A 393 -3.61 20.56 -10.64
N GLU A 394 -4.81 20.82 -10.11
CA GLU A 394 -4.97 21.24 -8.72
C GLU A 394 -4.68 20.09 -7.75
N LEU A 395 -5.17 18.88 -8.07
CA LEU A 395 -4.92 17.70 -7.24
C LEU A 395 -3.42 17.42 -7.11
N PHE A 396 -2.67 17.33 -8.20
CA PHE A 396 -1.25 16.97 -8.14
C PHE A 396 -0.34 18.08 -7.61
N SER A 397 -0.85 19.32 -7.49
CA SER A 397 -0.10 20.43 -6.88
C SER A 397 -0.36 20.62 -5.39
N ARG A 398 -1.51 20.16 -4.86
CA ARG A 398 -1.95 20.45 -3.48
C ARG A 398 -2.26 19.23 -2.62
N HIS A 399 -2.33 18.04 -3.21
CA HIS A 399 -2.64 16.82 -2.47
C HIS A 399 -1.39 16.17 -1.86
N ILE A 400 -1.59 15.17 -1.00
CA ILE A 400 -0.51 14.49 -0.24
C ILE A 400 0.43 13.62 -1.09
N TYR A 401 0.11 13.38 -2.35
CA TYR A 401 0.90 12.58 -3.27
C TYR A 401 1.14 13.35 -4.57
N THR A 402 2.24 13.04 -5.23
CA THR A 402 2.57 13.57 -6.55
C THR A 402 2.35 12.50 -7.61
N GLN A 403 2.23 12.89 -8.88
CA GLN A 403 2.07 11.95 -9.98
C GLN A 403 3.20 10.91 -9.97
N GLY A 404 2.83 9.64 -10.02
CA GLY A 404 3.76 8.51 -10.09
C GLY A 404 3.94 8.02 -11.53
N TYR A 405 4.14 6.71 -11.69
CA TYR A 405 4.37 6.09 -13.00
C TYR A 405 3.10 6.00 -13.86
N PHE A 406 1.92 6.04 -13.24
CA PHE A 406 0.65 5.72 -13.90
C PHE A 406 0.06 6.94 -14.61
N ASP A 407 -0.05 6.86 -15.94
CA ASP A 407 -0.78 7.83 -16.74
C ASP A 407 -2.19 7.32 -17.07
N TYR A 408 -3.22 8.04 -16.66
CA TYR A 408 -4.61 7.62 -16.86
C TYR A 408 -5.07 7.54 -18.31
N ASN A 409 -4.51 8.34 -19.21
CA ASN A 409 -4.89 8.30 -20.63
C ASN A 409 -4.21 7.12 -21.34
N LYS A 410 -3.00 6.77 -20.91
CA LYS A 410 -2.19 5.71 -21.52
C LYS A 410 -2.42 4.34 -20.87
N ASP A 411 -2.37 4.30 -19.54
CA ASP A 411 -2.34 3.08 -18.72
C ASP A 411 -3.69 2.83 -18.02
N GLY A 412 -4.62 3.79 -18.08
CA GLY A 412 -5.93 3.73 -17.45
C GLY A 412 -6.83 2.60 -17.95
N PHE A 413 -7.76 2.17 -17.09
CA PHE A 413 -8.70 1.09 -17.39
C PHE A 413 -9.99 1.54 -18.08
N GLY A 414 -10.01 2.77 -18.60
CA GLY A 414 -11.19 3.43 -19.12
C GLY A 414 -10.96 4.87 -19.54
N THR A 415 -12.00 5.46 -20.13
CA THR A 415 -11.97 6.82 -20.67
C THR A 415 -11.78 7.86 -19.56
N VAL A 416 -10.91 8.84 -19.80
CA VAL A 416 -10.77 10.03 -18.96
C VAL A 416 -11.65 11.14 -19.54
N VAL A 417 -12.52 11.70 -18.71
CA VAL A 417 -13.43 12.80 -19.06
C VAL A 417 -13.26 13.94 -18.06
N LEU A 418 -13.42 15.18 -18.54
CA LEU A 418 -13.16 16.39 -17.76
C LEU A 418 -14.44 17.18 -17.41
N ASP A 419 -15.56 16.85 -18.06
CA ASP A 419 -16.84 17.51 -17.89
C ASP A 419 -18.00 16.51 -17.80
N ILE A 420 -19.15 17.01 -17.35
CA ILE A 420 -20.34 16.23 -17.09
C ILE A 420 -20.98 15.66 -18.37
N ASP A 421 -20.91 16.37 -19.49
CA ASP A 421 -21.57 15.96 -20.73
C ASP A 421 -20.85 14.75 -21.32
N ASN A 422 -19.51 14.81 -21.38
CA ASN A 422 -18.68 13.69 -21.77
C ASN A 422 -18.82 12.50 -20.80
N LEU A 423 -18.93 12.75 -19.48
CA LEU A 423 -19.19 11.69 -18.51
C LEU A 423 -20.52 10.96 -18.76
N LEU A 424 -21.60 11.71 -18.99
CA LEU A 424 -22.93 11.16 -19.25
C LEU A 424 -22.98 10.42 -20.60
N TYR A 425 -22.29 10.96 -21.62
CA TYR A 425 -22.14 10.32 -22.92
C TYR A 425 -21.43 8.98 -22.80
N GLU A 426 -20.25 8.94 -22.17
CA GLU A 426 -19.49 7.72 -21.96
C GLU A 426 -20.29 6.70 -21.15
N LEU A 427 -20.96 7.13 -20.08
CA LEU A 427 -21.82 6.25 -19.28
C LEU A 427 -22.92 5.62 -20.15
N LYS A 428 -23.64 6.42 -20.94
CA LYS A 428 -24.68 5.93 -21.85
C LYS A 428 -24.10 4.89 -22.83
N MET A 429 -22.95 5.15 -23.42
CA MET A 429 -22.29 4.22 -24.35
C MET A 429 -21.94 2.89 -23.68
N LYS A 430 -21.41 2.91 -22.45
CA LYS A 430 -21.11 1.67 -21.69
C LYS A 430 -22.36 0.88 -21.32
N LEU A 431 -23.48 1.55 -21.03
CA LEU A 431 -24.74 0.88 -20.71
C LEU A 431 -25.43 0.26 -21.94
N GLN A 432 -25.20 0.81 -23.14
CA GLN A 432 -25.73 0.27 -24.40
C GLN A 432 -24.94 -0.96 -24.90
N ASN A 433 -23.62 -0.94 -24.79
CA ASN A 433 -22.74 -1.97 -25.35
C ASN A 433 -22.11 -2.82 -24.24
N TYR A 434 -22.85 -3.83 -23.75
CA TYR A 434 -22.39 -4.71 -22.66
C TYR A 434 -21.35 -5.76 -23.11
N SER A 435 -20.42 -5.37 -24.00
CA SER A 435 -19.28 -6.21 -24.39
C SER A 435 -17.99 -5.40 -24.18
N PHE A 436 -17.34 -5.62 -23.04
CA PHE A 436 -16.01 -5.06 -22.78
C PHE A 436 -15.03 -6.21 -22.56
N LYS A 437 -14.08 -6.34 -23.50
CA LYS A 437 -12.85 -7.10 -23.29
C LYS A 437 -11.77 -6.10 -22.95
N ASN A 438 -11.47 -5.98 -21.66
CA ASN A 438 -10.27 -5.30 -21.21
C ASN A 438 -9.09 -6.27 -21.33
N ASN A 439 -8.04 -5.88 -22.05
CA ASN A 439 -6.85 -6.71 -22.31
C ASN A 439 -5.76 -6.57 -21.24
N PHE A 440 -6.10 -6.10 -20.04
CA PHE A 440 -5.13 -5.96 -18.95
C PHE A 440 -4.73 -7.34 -18.41
N LEU A 441 -3.45 -7.49 -18.09
CA LEU A 441 -2.93 -8.66 -17.40
C LEU A 441 -3.55 -8.75 -16.01
N THR A 442 -4.54 -9.63 -15.86
CA THR A 442 -5.08 -9.96 -14.55
C THR A 442 -4.09 -10.85 -13.80
N PRO A 443 -3.71 -10.50 -12.56
CA PRO A 443 -2.93 -11.37 -11.70
C PRO A 443 -3.56 -12.76 -11.61
N LYS A 444 -2.74 -13.81 -11.64
CA LYS A 444 -3.23 -15.18 -11.42
C LYS A 444 -3.80 -15.30 -10.00
N ALA A 445 -4.91 -16.02 -9.87
CA ALA A 445 -5.54 -16.32 -8.58
C ALA A 445 -4.67 -17.31 -7.78
N ASN A 446 -3.67 -16.78 -7.06
CA ASN A 446 -2.84 -17.49 -6.08
C ASN A 446 -2.02 -16.52 -5.21
N SER A 447 -2.54 -15.30 -5.01
CA SER A 447 -1.84 -14.26 -4.25
C SER A 447 -1.64 -14.67 -2.79
N LEU A 448 -2.63 -15.36 -2.18
CA LEU A 448 -2.54 -15.84 -0.80
C LEU A 448 -1.37 -16.80 -0.60
N GLU A 449 -1.20 -17.74 -1.52
CA GLU A 449 -0.11 -18.72 -1.48
C GLU A 449 1.24 -18.03 -1.68
N LYS A 450 1.38 -17.21 -2.73
CA LYS A 450 2.61 -16.46 -3.02
C LYS A 450 3.06 -15.59 -1.86
N VAL A 451 2.13 -14.81 -1.29
CA VAL A 451 2.43 -13.96 -0.13
C VAL A 451 2.86 -14.80 1.07
N THR A 452 2.19 -15.92 1.33
CA THR A 452 2.56 -16.82 2.42
C THR A 452 3.94 -17.41 2.23
N GLN A 453 4.27 -17.91 1.03
CA GLN A 453 5.61 -18.44 0.69
C GLN A 453 6.70 -17.40 0.91
N VAL A 454 6.47 -16.16 0.46
CA VAL A 454 7.42 -15.06 0.63
C VAL A 454 7.60 -14.70 2.11
N ILE A 455 6.52 -14.64 2.90
CA ILE A 455 6.61 -14.39 4.36
C ILE A 455 7.38 -15.52 5.06
N LEU A 456 7.22 -16.77 4.63
CA LEU A 456 7.93 -17.92 5.19
C LEU A 456 9.42 -17.93 4.82
N SER A 457 9.79 -17.30 3.70
CA SER A 457 11.19 -17.20 3.25
C SER A 457 12.03 -16.18 4.02
N ILE A 458 11.39 -15.33 4.85
CA ILE A 458 12.05 -14.28 5.65
C ILE A 458 11.93 -14.53 7.14
#